data_AF-G2INL1-F1
#
_entry.id   AF-G2INL1-F1
#
_cell.length_a   1.000
_cell.length_b   1.000
_cell.length_c   1.000
_cell.angle_alpha   90.00
_cell.angle_beta   90.00
_cell.angle_gamma   90.00
#
_symmetry.space_group_name_H-M   'P 1'
#
loop_
_entity.id
_entity.type
_entity.pdbx_description
1 polymer ?
#
loop_
_entity_poly.entity_id
_entity_poly.type
_entity_poly.pdbx_seq_one_letter_code
_entity_poly.pdbx_strand_id
1 'polypeptide(L)' 'MSFAQAARRLAGQAGLLLGWRPNEFWRATPDELADAFAALRAIGDASGVGGAGHPLDRASLGQLMEAHPDE' A
#
# COMPACT_ATOMS: atom_id res chain seq x y z
N MET A 1 12.81 -16.15 -0.85
CA MET A 1 12.75 -15.02 -1.82
C MET A 1 14.15 -14.50 -2.04
N SER A 2 14.55 -14.23 -3.29
CA SER A 2 15.82 -13.55 -3.54
C SER A 2 15.66 -12.03 -3.35
N PHE A 3 16.77 -11.34 -3.12
CA PHE A 3 16.81 -9.88 -3.06
C PHE A 3 16.17 -9.25 -4.31
N ALA A 4 16.52 -9.74 -5.50
CA ALA A 4 15.98 -9.23 -6.76
C ALA A 4 14.45 -9.40 -6.87
N GLN A 5 13.89 -10.51 -6.37
CA GLN A 5 12.44 -10.71 -6.35
C GLN A 5 11.75 -9.72 -5.39
N ALA A 6 12.33 -9.50 -4.21
CA ALA A 6 11.80 -8.54 -3.23
C ALA A 6 11.87 -7.11 -3.78
N ALA A 7 13.02 -6.71 -4.33
CA ALA A 7 13.22 -5.38 -4.92
C ALA A 7 12.25 -5.11 -6.07
N ARG A 8 11.99 -6.09 -6.94
CA ARG A 8 10.99 -5.97 -8.02
C ARG A 8 9.57 -5.76 -7.50
N ARG A 9 9.17 -6.48 -6.44
CA ARG A 9 7.85 -6.30 -5.82
C ARG A 9 7.72 -4.89 -5.27
N LEU A 10 8.74 -4.43 -4.54
CA LEU A 10 8.80 -3.09 -3.97
C LEU A 10 8.75 -2.00 -5.04
N ALA A 11 9.49 -2.16 -6.15
CA ALA A 11 9.45 -1.24 -7.28
C ALA A 11 8.04 -1.11 -7.89
N GLY A 12 7.32 -2.23 -7.98
CA GLY A 12 5.92 -2.22 -8.43
C GLY A 12 5.00 -1.48 -7.46
N GLN A 13 5.18 -1.68 -6.15
CA GLN A 13 4.42 -0.95 -5.12
C GLN A 13 4.72 0.55 -5.15
N ALA A 14 5.99 0.95 -5.26
CA ALA A 14 6.39 2.34 -5.38
C ALA A 14 5.79 3.01 -6.62
N GLY A 15 5.73 2.31 -7.75
CA GLY A 15 5.08 2.82 -8.96
C GLY A 15 3.58 3.04 -8.80
N LEU A 16 2.87 2.12 -8.13
CA LEU A 16 1.42 2.22 -7.92
C LEU A 16 1.04 3.28 -6.88
N LEU A 17 1.81 3.35 -5.78
CA LEU A 17 1.44 4.16 -4.61
C LEU A 17 2.05 5.56 -4.62
N LEU A 18 3.28 5.68 -5.12
CA LEU A 18 4.04 6.93 -5.13
C LEU A 18 4.14 7.56 -6.53
N GLY A 19 3.70 6.83 -7.58
CA GLY A 19 3.85 7.27 -8.98
C GLY A 19 5.29 7.20 -9.51
N TRP A 20 6.19 6.54 -8.78
CA TRP A 20 7.60 6.48 -9.15
C TRP A 20 7.84 5.65 -10.41
N ARG A 21 8.63 6.18 -11.33
CA ARG A 21 9.19 5.42 -12.45
C ARG A 21 10.25 4.44 -11.92
N PRO A 22 10.56 3.35 -12.65
CA PRO A 22 11.58 2.40 -12.24
C PRO A 22 12.94 3.04 -11.89
N ASN A 23 13.32 4.09 -12.62
CA ASN A 23 14.57 4.81 -12.39
C ASN A 23 14.60 5.58 -11.05
N GLU A 24 13.46 6.08 -10.57
CA GLU A 24 13.37 6.76 -9.29
C GLU A 24 13.57 5.76 -8.14
N PHE A 25 12.92 4.59 -8.24
CA PHE A 25 13.10 3.50 -7.28
C PHE A 25 14.56 3.05 -7.15
N TRP A 26 15.26 2.83 -8.28
CA TRP A 26 16.65 2.36 -8.24
C TRP A 26 17.67 3.42 -7.80
N ARG A 27 17.29 4.70 -7.82
CA ARG A 27 18.12 5.81 -7.33
C ARG A 27 17.85 6.13 -5.86
N ALA A 28 16.68 5.78 -5.34
CA ALA A 28 16.33 5.99 -3.94
C ALA A 28 17.18 5.13 -3.02
N THR A 29 17.57 5.69 -1.89
CA THR A 29 18.21 4.96 -0.80
C THR A 29 17.19 4.12 -0.03
N PRO A 30 17.62 3.06 0.67
CA PRO A 30 16.72 2.28 1.51
C PRO A 30 16.02 3.11 2.59
N ASP A 31 16.70 4.10 3.17
CA ASP A 31 16.13 5.00 4.18
C ASP A 31 15.05 5.91 3.61
N GLU A 32 15.31 6.56 2.46
CA GLU A 32 14.29 7.39 1.77
C GLU A 32 13.06 6.56 1.40
N LEU A 33 13.28 5.30 1.01
CA LEU A 33 12.19 4.40 0.68
C LEU A 33 11.37 4.02 1.94
N ALA A 34 12.03 3.74 3.06
CA ALA A 34 11.35 3.50 4.33
C ALA A 34 10.52 4.72 4.77
N ASP A 35 11.07 5.93 4.66
CA ASP A 35 10.38 7.17 5.00
C ASP A 35 9.15 7.41 4.11
N ALA A 36 9.25 7.15 2.80
CA ALA A 36 8.12 7.29 1.89
C ALA A 36 6.96 6.33 2.24
N PHE A 37 7.26 5.08 2.57
CA PHE A 37 6.24 4.11 2.99
C PHE A 37 5.67 4.42 4.39
N ALA A 38 6.49 4.95 5.31
CA ALA A 38 6.02 5.39 6.62
C ALA A 38 5.04 6.57 6.49
N ALA A 39 5.32 7.53 5.61
CA ALA A 39 4.39 8.63 5.32
C ALA A 39 3.06 8.13 4.75
N LEU A 40 3.10 7.17 3.81
CA LEU A 40 1.89 6.58 3.24
C LEU A 40 1.05 5.83 4.31
N ARG A 41 1.72 5.09 5.21
CA ARG A 41 1.08 4.44 6.36
C ARG A 41 0.36 5.45 7.24
N ALA A 42 1.04 6.55 7.59
CA ALA A 42 0.47 7.61 8.43
C ALA A 42 -0.76 8.27 7.79
N ILE A 43 -0.78 8.45 6.47
CA ILE A 43 -1.97 8.95 5.75
C ILE A 43 -3.14 7.97 5.89
N GLY A 44 -2.89 6.67 5.73
CA GLY A 44 -3.89 5.63 5.94
C GLY A 44 -4.45 5.63 7.37
N ASP A 45 -3.57 5.72 8.36
CA ASP A 45 -3.97 5.75 9.77
C ASP A 45 -4.78 7.02 10.11
N ALA A 46 -4.38 8.19 9.60
CA ALA A 46 -5.05 9.47 9.86
C ALA A 46 -6.42 9.61 9.19
N SER A 47 -6.64 8.96 8.05
CA SER A 47 -7.92 8.99 7.34
C SER A 47 -8.99 8.09 7.97
N GLY A 48 -8.67 7.35 9.04
CA GLY A 48 -9.59 6.41 9.69
C GLY A 48 -9.90 5.17 8.84
N VAL A 49 -9.38 5.11 7.61
CA VAL A 49 -9.51 3.97 6.68
C VAL A 49 -8.40 2.93 6.92
N GLY A 50 -7.30 3.30 7.59
CA GLY A 50 -6.11 2.45 7.77
C GLY A 50 -5.84 1.96 9.19
N GLY A 51 -6.70 2.25 10.17
CA GLY A 51 -6.46 1.85 11.56
C GLY A 51 -6.56 0.33 11.74
N ALA A 52 -5.41 -0.38 11.81
CA ALA A 52 -5.32 -1.84 12.02
C ALA A 52 -6.45 -2.66 11.36
N GLY A 53 -6.93 -2.17 10.20
CA GLY A 53 -8.08 -2.72 9.53
C GLY A 53 -7.68 -4.10 9.09
N HIS A 54 -8.44 -5.11 9.49
CA HIS A 54 -8.33 -6.43 8.88
C HIS A 54 -8.20 -6.22 7.36
N PRO A 55 -7.22 -6.85 6.69
CA PRO A 55 -7.19 -6.82 5.24
C PRO A 55 -8.59 -7.19 4.75
N LEU A 56 -9.15 -6.38 3.85
CA LEU A 56 -10.55 -6.52 3.41
C LEU A 56 -10.80 -7.99 3.04
N ASP A 57 -11.51 -8.69 3.92
CA ASP A 57 -11.78 -10.10 3.77
C ASP A 57 -13.19 -10.29 3.21
N ARG A 58 -13.49 -11.53 2.81
CA ARG A 58 -14.78 -11.85 2.21
C ARG A 58 -15.95 -11.54 3.17
N ALA A 59 -15.74 -11.71 4.47
CA ALA A 59 -16.78 -11.47 5.47
C ALA A 59 -17.09 -9.97 5.60
N SER A 60 -16.04 -9.15 5.68
CA SER A 60 -16.12 -7.69 5.76
C SER A 60 -16.74 -7.10 4.48
N LEU A 61 -16.39 -7.65 3.32
CA LEU A 61 -16.99 -7.25 2.05
C LEU A 61 -18.49 -7.61 2.00
N GLY A 62 -18.88 -8.80 2.46
CA GLY A 62 -20.29 -9.20 2.52
C GLY A 62 -21.14 -8.28 3.40
N GLN A 63 -20.62 -7.90 4.57
CA GLN A 63 -21.29 -6.94 5.46
C GLN A 63 -21.45 -5.56 4.82
N LEU A 64 -20.44 -5.08 4.08
CA LEU A 64 -20.53 -3.81 3.34
C LEU A 64 -21.59 -3.86 2.24
N MET A 65 -21.69 -4.97 1.50
CA MET A 65 -22.70 -5.16 0.45
C MET A 65 -24.13 -5.22 1.01
N GLU A 66 -24.34 -5.85 2.17
CA GLU A 66 -25.64 -5.85 2.85
C GLU A 66 -26.02 -4.46 3.38
N ALA A 67 -25.05 -3.70 3.88
CA ALA A 67 -25.27 -2.35 4.41
C ALA A 67 -25.51 -1.29 3.33
N HIS A 68 -25.02 -1.52 2.11
CA HIS A 68 -25.12 -0.60 0.97
C HIS A 68 -25.60 -1.35 -0.28
N PRO A 69 -26.89 -1.73 -0.36
CA PRO A 69 -27.44 -2.34 -1.56
C PRO A 69 -27.42 -1.34 -2.73
N ASP A 70 -27.06 -1.81 -3.92
CA ASP A 70 -27.22 -1.05 -5.16
C ASP A 70 -28.72 -0.94 -5.46
N GLU A 71 -29.27 0.28 -5.45
CA GLU A 71 -30.63 0.59 -5.94
C GLU A 71 -30.74 0.40 -7.46
#